data_AF-A0AAE3YMD0-F1
#
_entry.id   AF-A0AAE3YMD0-F1
#
_cell.length_a   1.000
_cell.length_b   1.000
_cell.length_c   1.000
_cell.angle_alpha   90.00
_cell.angle_beta   90.00
_cell.angle_gamma   90.00
#
_symmetry.space_group_name_H-M   'P 1'
#
loop_
_entity.id
_entity.type
_entity.pdbx_description
1 polymer ?
#
loop_
_entity_poly.entity_id
_entity_poly.type
_entity_poly.pdbx_seq_one_letter_code
_entity_poly.pdbx_strand_id
1 'polypeptide(L)'
;MEDLGRRLSSHRVDGGRYWRTVGAALACVSAGVAIAAVVVAVPTLTAARPVAYAALATLLGLPIAVVQLGHAVRSGRDEHLDRYEHGLVHRTARRRRAWRWAEITRLSAGDETAADRVPVTPIDRLVRTLGWRYGCRVRFADGGRLRFDEYTSEAVALGRALRERRPDAVSDASRAVLLVPAGALVTFVGTGAALVLAVRFLASPGADGLGGSASAAIILGLVAGLTVCALSFGVLVMTAISVYRDLR
;
A
#
# COMPACT_ATOMS: atom_id res chain seq x y z
N MET A 1 -25.80 17.39 17.16
CA MET A 1 -25.28 17.75 15.81
C MET A 1 -25.36 19.23 15.54
N GLU A 2 -26.28 19.94 16.20
CA GLU A 2 -26.48 21.39 16.06
C GLU A 2 -25.22 22.20 16.43
N ASP A 3 -24.34 21.66 17.28
CA ASP A 3 -23.07 22.30 17.67
C ASP A 3 -21.96 22.39 16.61
N LEU A 4 -22.09 21.73 15.46
CA LEU A 4 -21.04 21.79 14.43
C LEU A 4 -21.19 23.02 13.51
N GLY A 5 -22.33 23.70 13.55
CA GLY A 5 -22.67 24.79 12.63
C GLY A 5 -23.07 24.31 11.24
N ARG A 6 -22.97 25.22 10.26
CA ARG A 6 -23.32 24.93 8.85
C ARG A 6 -22.29 24.02 8.20
N ARG A 7 -22.74 23.14 7.29
CA ARG A 7 -21.85 22.35 6.43
C ARG A 7 -21.20 23.26 5.38
N LEU A 8 -19.87 23.24 5.31
CA LEU A 8 -19.06 24.05 4.39
C LEU A 8 -18.69 23.28 3.12
N SER A 9 -18.26 22.03 3.24
CA SER A 9 -17.87 21.20 2.10
C SER A 9 -18.04 19.71 2.41
N SER A 10 -18.12 18.88 1.37
CA SER A 10 -18.23 17.42 1.48
C SER A 10 -17.19 16.78 0.58
N HIS A 11 -16.33 15.95 1.16
CA HIS A 11 -15.23 15.29 0.49
C HIS A 11 -15.49 13.78 0.45
N ARG A 12 -15.70 13.23 -0.74
CA ARG A 12 -15.96 11.80 -0.93
C ARG A 12 -14.64 11.04 -1.09
N VAL A 13 -14.53 9.88 -0.45
CA VAL A 13 -13.43 8.95 -0.70
C VAL A 13 -13.79 8.06 -1.88
N ASP A 14 -12.98 8.05 -2.93
CA ASP A 14 -13.15 7.19 -4.10
C ASP A 14 -12.69 5.76 -3.78
N GLY A 15 -13.58 5.02 -3.10
CA GLY A 15 -13.41 3.59 -2.83
C GLY A 15 -13.21 2.76 -4.10
N GLY A 16 -13.77 3.19 -5.24
CA GLY A 16 -13.66 2.48 -6.51
C GLY A 16 -12.23 2.49 -7.06
N ARG A 17 -11.46 3.55 -6.79
CA ARG A 17 -10.05 3.63 -7.19
C ARG A 17 -9.18 2.65 -6.40
N TYR A 18 -9.44 2.38 -5.12
CA TYR A 18 -8.75 1.30 -4.39
C TYR A 18 -8.98 -0.06 -5.04
N TRP A 19 -10.22 -0.41 -5.40
CA TRP A 19 -10.53 -1.67 -6.07
C TRP A 19 -9.88 -1.79 -7.45
N ARG A 20 -9.79 -0.70 -8.20
CA ARG A 20 -9.04 -0.67 -9.48
C ARG A 20 -7.56 -0.94 -9.27
N THR A 21 -6.93 -0.33 -8.25
CA THR A 21 -5.53 -0.59 -7.91
C THR A 21 -5.31 -2.04 -7.45
N VAL A 22 -6.22 -2.59 -6.64
CA VAL A 22 -6.20 -4.00 -6.22
C VAL A 22 -6.31 -4.91 -7.44
N GLY A 23 -7.27 -4.68 -8.33
CA GLY A 23 -7.46 -5.46 -9.55
C GLY A 23 -6.23 -5.43 -10.45
N ALA A 24 -5.64 -4.26 -10.67
CA ALA A 24 -4.40 -4.12 -11.43
C ALA A 24 -3.22 -4.87 -10.79
N ALA A 25 -3.08 -4.77 -9.46
CA ALA A 25 -2.02 -5.48 -8.74
C ALA A 25 -2.20 -7.01 -8.80
N LEU A 26 -3.43 -7.51 -8.66
CA LEU A 26 -3.74 -8.94 -8.83
C LEU A 26 -3.54 -9.42 -10.28
N ALA A 27 -3.85 -8.58 -11.26
CA ALA A 27 -3.55 -8.87 -12.67
C ALA A 27 -2.04 -9.01 -12.90
N CYS A 28 -1.21 -8.13 -12.30
CA CYS A 28 0.24 -8.26 -12.36
C CYS A 28 0.75 -9.55 -11.69
N VAL A 29 0.22 -9.91 -10.51
CA VAL A 29 0.58 -11.15 -9.82
C VAL A 29 0.22 -12.37 -10.67
N SER A 30 -1.03 -12.44 -11.17
CA SER A 30 -1.49 -13.56 -12.00
C SER A 30 -0.70 -13.68 -13.31
N ALA A 31 -0.34 -12.57 -13.94
CA ALA A 31 0.56 -12.58 -15.10
C ALA A 31 1.95 -13.15 -14.75
N GLY A 32 2.53 -12.75 -13.61
CA GLY A 32 3.79 -13.29 -13.12
C GLY A 32 3.73 -14.81 -12.91
N VAL A 33 2.67 -15.29 -12.27
CA VAL A 33 2.43 -16.73 -12.04
C VAL A 33 2.24 -17.47 -13.37
N ALA A 34 1.49 -16.90 -14.32
CA ALA A 34 1.28 -17.51 -15.63
C ALA A 34 2.59 -17.63 -16.44
N ILE A 35 3.43 -16.60 -16.43
CA ILE A 35 4.76 -16.65 -17.08
C ILE A 35 5.62 -17.73 -16.41
N ALA A 36 5.62 -17.81 -15.08
CA ALA A 36 6.35 -18.86 -14.38
C ALA A 36 5.87 -20.26 -14.76
N ALA A 37 4.55 -20.47 -14.85
CA ALA A 37 3.96 -21.74 -15.26
C ALA A 37 4.36 -22.12 -16.70
N VAL A 38 4.38 -21.16 -17.64
CA VAL A 38 4.83 -21.38 -19.02
C VAL A 38 6.31 -21.76 -19.06
N VAL A 39 7.17 -21.10 -18.28
CA VAL A 39 8.60 -21.44 -18.21
C VAL A 39 8.81 -22.86 -17.65
N VAL A 40 8.01 -23.28 -16.67
CA VAL A 40 8.05 -24.66 -16.14
C VAL A 40 7.56 -25.66 -17.18
N ALA A 41 6.49 -25.35 -17.92
CA ALA A 41 5.88 -26.24 -18.89
C ALA A 41 6.70 -26.38 -20.18
N VAL A 42 7.50 -25.37 -20.53
CA VAL A 42 8.29 -25.32 -21.77
C VAL A 42 9.77 -25.23 -21.42
N PRO A 43 10.48 -26.37 -21.29
CA PRO A 43 11.87 -26.39 -20.82
C PRO A 43 12.85 -25.68 -21.77
N THR A 44 12.49 -25.42 -23.03
CA THR A 44 13.29 -24.61 -23.96
C THR A 44 13.22 -23.11 -23.66
N LEU A 45 12.27 -22.67 -22.83
CA LEU A 45 12.08 -21.28 -22.41
C LEU A 45 12.70 -20.96 -21.04
N THR A 46 13.56 -21.84 -20.50
CA THR A 46 14.34 -21.59 -19.27
C THR A 46 15.45 -20.56 -19.48
N ALA A 47 15.11 -19.42 -20.08
CA ALA A 47 15.95 -18.25 -20.14
C ALA A 47 15.82 -17.45 -18.83
N ALA A 48 16.92 -16.85 -18.37
CA ALA A 48 16.93 -16.06 -17.14
C ALA A 48 15.98 -14.84 -17.17
N ARG A 49 15.69 -14.30 -18.36
CA ARG A 49 14.85 -13.11 -18.55
C ARG A 49 13.36 -13.32 -18.20
N PRO A 50 12.63 -14.30 -18.78
CA PRO A 50 11.23 -14.53 -18.42
C PRO A 50 11.04 -14.89 -16.93
N VAL A 51 11.97 -15.64 -16.34
CA VAL A 51 11.97 -15.93 -14.90
C VAL A 51 12.12 -14.64 -14.08
N ALA A 52 13.03 -13.75 -14.45
CA ALA A 52 13.21 -12.47 -13.79
C ALA A 52 11.96 -11.58 -13.88
N TYR A 53 11.28 -11.54 -15.04
CA TYR A 53 10.02 -10.79 -15.19
C TYR A 53 8.89 -11.38 -14.34
N ALA A 54 8.76 -12.71 -14.30
CA ALA A 54 7.76 -13.39 -13.47
C ALA A 54 7.97 -13.10 -11.98
N ALA A 55 9.23 -13.18 -11.53
CA ALA A 55 9.60 -12.89 -10.15
C ALA A 55 9.33 -11.43 -9.80
N LEU A 56 9.73 -10.48 -10.65
CA LEU A 56 9.50 -9.05 -10.44
C LEU A 56 8.00 -8.72 -10.35
N ALA A 57 7.19 -9.23 -11.28
CA ALA A 57 5.75 -9.00 -11.30
C ALA A 57 5.06 -9.53 -10.03
N THR A 58 5.45 -10.71 -9.57
CA THR A 58 4.89 -11.34 -8.37
C THR A 58 5.34 -10.63 -7.09
N LEU A 59 6.64 -10.32 -6.97
CA LEU A 59 7.24 -9.70 -5.79
C LEU A 59 6.76 -8.26 -5.57
N LEU A 60 6.55 -7.49 -6.63
CA LEU A 60 6.03 -6.12 -6.52
C LEU A 60 4.50 -6.10 -6.44
N GLY A 61 3.83 -6.96 -7.22
CA GLY A 61 2.38 -6.97 -7.31
C GLY A 61 1.70 -7.40 -6.01
N LEU A 62 2.21 -8.42 -5.33
CA LEU A 62 1.49 -9.00 -4.19
C LEU A 62 1.46 -8.08 -2.95
N PRO A 63 2.56 -7.45 -2.51
CA PRO A 63 2.51 -6.51 -1.38
C PRO A 63 1.59 -5.32 -1.66
N ILE A 64 1.62 -4.81 -2.90
CA ILE A 64 0.73 -3.72 -3.33
C ILE A 64 -0.73 -4.19 -3.25
N ALA A 65 -1.04 -5.37 -3.80
CA ALA A 65 -2.39 -5.94 -3.76
C ALA A 65 -2.89 -6.10 -2.32
N VAL A 66 -2.06 -6.64 -1.42
CA VAL A 66 -2.44 -6.85 -0.02
C VAL A 66 -2.69 -5.53 0.71
N VAL A 67 -1.78 -4.56 0.59
CA VAL A 67 -1.93 -3.25 1.23
C VAL A 67 -3.19 -2.54 0.72
N GLN A 68 -3.37 -2.50 -0.60
CA GLN A 68 -4.51 -1.83 -1.22
C GLN A 68 -5.82 -2.56 -0.94
N LEU A 69 -5.82 -3.89 -0.83
CA LEU A 69 -6.99 -4.67 -0.44
C LEU A 69 -7.35 -4.38 1.02
N GLY A 70 -6.36 -4.30 1.91
CA GLY A 70 -6.58 -3.89 3.29
C GLY A 70 -7.19 -2.48 3.39
N HIS A 71 -6.79 -1.57 2.52
CA HIS A 71 -7.41 -0.25 2.40
C HIS A 71 -8.84 -0.33 1.82
N ALA A 72 -9.06 -1.08 0.74
CA ALA A 72 -10.35 -1.24 0.08
C ALA A 72 -11.42 -1.90 0.97
N VAL A 73 -11.02 -2.85 1.82
CA VAL A 73 -11.91 -3.53 2.76
C VAL A 73 -12.29 -2.62 3.93
N ARG A 74 -11.39 -1.73 4.34
CA ARG A 74 -11.62 -0.78 5.46
C ARG A 74 -12.36 0.48 5.02
N SER A 75 -12.00 1.02 3.86
CA SER A 75 -12.66 2.17 3.25
C SER A 75 -13.94 1.66 2.60
N GLY A 76 -15.06 1.78 3.32
CA GLY A 76 -16.36 1.39 2.80
C GLY A 76 -16.67 2.11 1.48
N ARG A 77 -17.55 1.54 0.65
CA ARG A 77 -17.95 2.11 -0.66
C ARG A 77 -18.56 3.53 -0.59
N ASP A 78 -18.94 3.98 0.60
CA ASP A 78 -19.61 5.25 0.81
C ASP A 78 -19.03 5.97 2.04
N GLU A 79 -17.74 6.31 1.92
CA GLU A 79 -17.02 7.08 2.92
C GLU A 79 -16.98 8.57 2.51
N HIS A 80 -17.45 9.43 3.41
CA HIS A 80 -17.54 10.88 3.22
C HIS A 80 -16.97 11.61 4.42
N LEU A 81 -16.28 12.71 4.13
CA LEU A 81 -15.74 13.65 5.10
C LEU A 81 -16.42 14.99 4.86
N ASP A 82 -17.38 15.32 5.70
CA ASP A 82 -18.03 16.62 5.68
C ASP A 82 -17.30 17.58 6.61
N ARG A 83 -16.92 18.74 6.06
CA ARG A 83 -16.39 19.86 6.82
C ARG A 83 -17.54 20.75 7.27
N TYR A 84 -17.54 21.11 8.55
CA TYR A 84 -18.48 22.05 9.16
C TYR A 84 -17.73 23.25 9.74
N GLU A 85 -18.44 24.32 10.10
CA GLU A 85 -17.84 25.54 10.66
C GLU A 85 -17.02 25.28 11.94
N HIS A 86 -17.51 24.38 12.80
CA HIS A 86 -16.92 24.10 14.12
C HIS A 86 -16.33 22.69 14.25
N GLY A 87 -16.35 21.90 13.18
CA GLY A 87 -15.79 20.55 13.23
C GLY A 87 -15.86 19.78 11.92
N LEU A 88 -15.62 18.48 12.04
CA LEU A 88 -15.57 17.55 10.92
C LEU A 88 -16.39 16.31 11.24
N VAL A 89 -17.12 15.81 10.23
CA VAL A 89 -17.91 14.60 10.35
C VAL A 89 -17.37 13.58 9.36
N HIS A 90 -17.03 12.41 9.88
CA HIS A 90 -16.70 11.23 9.10
C HIS A 90 -17.90 10.31 9.05
N ARG A 91 -18.43 10.11 7.84
CA ARG A 91 -19.49 9.15 7.56
C ARG A 91 -18.90 7.98 6.82
N THR A 92 -19.24 6.80 7.29
CA THR A 92 -19.06 5.54 6.60
C THR A 92 -20.42 4.87 6.52
N ALA A 93 -20.57 3.87 5.65
CA ALA A 93 -21.82 3.10 5.55
C ALA A 93 -22.33 2.52 6.88
N ARG A 94 -21.44 2.30 7.87
CA ARG A 94 -21.78 1.66 9.16
C ARG A 94 -21.73 2.60 10.36
N ARG A 95 -20.98 3.70 10.27
CA ARG A 95 -20.66 4.56 11.41
C ARG A 95 -20.60 6.01 10.99
N ARG A 96 -21.11 6.86 11.86
CA ARG A 96 -20.96 8.31 11.79
C ARG A 96 -20.22 8.78 13.02
N ARG A 97 -19.13 9.51 12.83
CA ARG A 97 -18.37 10.14 13.90
C ARG A 97 -18.21 11.62 13.60
N ALA A 98 -18.24 12.42 14.64
CA ALA A 98 -18.12 13.87 14.55
C ALA A 98 -17.09 14.33 15.57
N TRP A 99 -16.27 15.28 15.17
CA TRP A 99 -15.26 15.88 16.02
C TRP A 99 -15.28 17.40 15.89
N ARG A 100 -15.05 18.10 16.99
CA ARG A 100 -14.86 19.56 16.98
C ARG A 100 -13.42 19.91 16.62
N TRP A 101 -13.20 21.12 16.12
CA TRP A 101 -11.83 21.59 15.84
C TRP A 101 -10.93 21.60 17.08
N ALA A 102 -11.50 21.94 18.24
CA ALA A 102 -10.79 21.93 19.52
C ALA A 102 -10.32 20.53 19.95
N GLU A 103 -10.95 19.47 19.43
CA GLU A 103 -10.58 18.09 19.75
C GLU A 103 -9.39 17.61 18.93
N ILE A 104 -8.94 18.35 17.91
CA ILE A 104 -7.76 18.00 17.14
C ILE A 104 -6.52 18.22 18.00
N THR A 105 -5.86 17.12 18.37
CA THR A 105 -4.64 17.12 19.18
C THR A 105 -3.38 17.05 18.33
N ARG A 106 -3.44 16.40 17.17
CA ARG A 106 -2.30 16.29 16.27
C ARG A 106 -2.73 16.24 14.81
N LEU A 107 -2.05 17.02 14.00
CA LEU A 107 -2.17 17.06 12.56
C LEU A 107 -0.80 16.74 11.95
N SER A 108 -0.77 15.75 11.08
CA SER A 108 0.40 15.42 10.26
C SER A 108 -0.07 15.33 8.83
N ALA A 109 0.31 16.31 8.02
CA ALA A 109 -0.05 16.36 6.61
C ALA A 109 1.22 16.36 5.77
N GLY A 110 1.20 15.58 4.69
CA GLY A 110 2.29 15.50 3.73
C GLY A 110 2.61 16.84 3.06
N ASP A 111 3.73 16.86 2.36
CA ASP A 111 4.18 18.02 1.59
C ASP A 111 3.13 18.34 0.50
N GLU A 112 2.53 19.53 0.56
CA GLU A 112 1.55 19.97 -0.44
C GLU A 112 2.21 20.13 -1.81
N THR A 113 3.47 20.59 -1.84
CA THR A 113 4.21 20.77 -3.09
C THR A 113 4.52 19.42 -3.74
N ALA A 114 4.57 18.35 -2.95
CA ALA A 114 4.75 17.01 -3.47
C ALA A 114 3.53 16.50 -4.24
N ALA A 115 2.36 17.14 -4.20
CA ALA A 115 1.20 16.77 -5.02
C ALA A 115 1.29 17.33 -6.46
N ASP A 116 1.85 18.53 -6.63
CA ASP A 116 1.90 19.24 -7.92
C ASP A 116 3.15 18.97 -8.76
N ARG A 117 4.20 18.36 -8.18
CA ARG A 117 5.39 18.02 -8.96
C ARG A 117 5.04 17.08 -10.12
N VAL A 118 5.58 17.36 -11.32
CA VAL A 118 5.49 16.41 -12.43
C VAL A 118 6.33 15.18 -12.05
N PRO A 119 5.79 13.96 -12.14
CA PRO A 119 6.56 12.75 -11.83
C PRO A 119 7.70 12.60 -12.85
N VAL A 120 8.94 12.69 -12.38
CA VAL A 120 10.13 12.64 -13.24
C VAL A 120 10.55 11.19 -13.46
N THR A 121 10.38 10.34 -12.45
CA THR A 121 10.79 8.94 -12.50
C THR A 121 9.61 7.97 -12.70
N PRO A 122 9.86 6.73 -13.19
CA PRO A 122 8.85 5.68 -13.22
C PRO A 122 8.31 5.35 -11.82
N ILE A 123 9.15 5.46 -10.80
CA ILE A 123 8.77 5.26 -9.40
C ILE A 123 7.78 6.33 -8.96
N ASP A 124 8.01 7.61 -9.30
CA ASP A 124 7.07 8.69 -8.98
C ASP A 124 5.69 8.47 -9.64
N ARG A 125 5.67 7.96 -10.87
CA ARG A 125 4.43 7.57 -11.54
C ARG A 125 3.71 6.45 -10.80
N LEU A 126 4.44 5.44 -10.33
CA LEU A 126 3.87 4.36 -9.53
C LEU A 126 3.31 4.90 -8.21
N VAL A 127 4.07 5.69 -7.46
CA VAL A 127 3.65 6.33 -6.20
C VAL A 127 2.40 7.17 -6.39
N ARG A 128 2.31 7.94 -7.49
CA ARG A 128 1.11 8.71 -7.87
C ARG A 128 -0.08 7.80 -8.17
N THR A 129 0.15 6.68 -8.84
CA THR A 129 -0.92 5.73 -9.17
C THR A 129 -1.46 5.05 -7.91
N LEU A 130 -0.59 4.81 -6.93
CA LEU A 130 -0.91 4.25 -5.62
C LEU A 130 -1.54 5.25 -4.64
N GLY A 131 -1.65 6.54 -5.01
CA GLY A 131 -2.26 7.58 -4.18
C GLY A 131 -1.42 8.00 -2.97
N TRP A 132 -0.09 7.79 -3.03
CA TRP A 132 0.79 7.91 -1.85
C TRP A 132 1.51 9.27 -1.73
N ARG A 133 1.30 10.23 -2.64
CA ARG A 133 2.05 11.51 -2.59
C ARG A 133 1.56 12.43 -1.48
N TYR A 134 0.25 12.46 -1.29
CA TYR A 134 -0.38 13.25 -0.24
C TYR A 134 -1.11 12.34 0.75
N GLY A 135 -0.84 12.56 2.03
CA GLY A 135 -1.55 11.91 3.12
C GLY A 135 -1.64 12.84 4.30
N CYS A 136 -2.83 12.96 4.87
CA CYS A 136 -3.09 13.67 6.10
C CYS A 136 -3.60 12.70 7.16
N ARG A 137 -3.05 12.83 8.37
CA ARG A 137 -3.46 12.09 9.55
C ARG A 137 -3.82 13.10 10.62
N VAL A 138 -5.01 12.93 11.16
CA VAL A 138 -5.56 13.73 12.25
C VAL A 138 -5.76 12.80 13.44
N ARG A 139 -5.26 13.19 14.61
CA ARG A 139 -5.57 12.55 15.88
C ARG A 139 -6.41 13.49 16.71
N PHE A 140 -7.43 12.92 17.35
CA PHE A 140 -8.38 13.64 18.19
C PHE A 140 -8.14 13.31 19.67
N ALA A 141 -8.71 14.13 20.56
CA ALA A 141 -8.59 14.00 22.02
C ALA A 141 -9.24 12.71 22.56
N ASP A 142 -10.31 12.25 21.91
CA ASP A 142 -10.99 10.97 22.20
C ASP A 142 -10.17 9.73 21.77
N GLY A 143 -8.93 9.92 21.30
CA GLY A 143 -8.11 8.86 20.72
C GLY A 143 -8.49 8.49 19.29
N GLY A 144 -9.55 9.11 18.75
CA GLY A 144 -9.98 9.01 17.38
C GLY A 144 -8.86 9.35 16.42
N ARG A 145 -8.84 8.65 15.29
CA ARG A 145 -7.87 8.88 14.22
C ARG A 145 -8.60 8.94 12.91
N LEU A 146 -8.29 9.96 12.13
CA LEU A 146 -8.77 10.11 10.77
C LEU A 146 -7.56 10.17 9.83
N ARG A 147 -7.63 9.42 8.75
CA ARG A 147 -6.64 9.48 7.67
C ARG A 147 -7.39 9.73 6.37
N PHE A 148 -6.89 10.68 5.60
CA PHE A 148 -7.31 10.88 4.22
C PHE A 148 -6.08 11.12 3.36
N ASP A 149 -6.13 10.70 2.11
CA ASP A 149 -5.03 10.72 1.14
C ASP A 149 -5.56 11.11 -0.25
N GLU A 150 -4.78 10.91 -1.32
CA GLU A 150 -5.18 11.27 -2.69
C GLU A 150 -6.43 10.55 -3.22
N TYR A 151 -6.97 9.57 -2.48
CA TYR A 151 -8.25 8.94 -2.78
C TYR A 151 -9.44 9.76 -2.29
N THR A 152 -9.21 10.76 -1.45
CA THR A 152 -10.25 11.70 -0.98
C THR A 152 -10.34 12.89 -1.94
N SER A 153 -11.55 13.22 -2.39
CA SER A 153 -11.77 14.38 -3.26
C SER A 153 -11.30 15.67 -2.58
N GLU A 154 -10.41 16.41 -3.23
CA GLU A 154 -9.83 17.66 -2.69
C GLU A 154 -9.08 17.46 -1.36
N ALA A 155 -8.42 16.30 -1.17
CA ALA A 155 -7.64 15.99 0.03
C ALA A 155 -6.67 17.10 0.44
N VAL A 156 -5.99 17.72 -0.53
CA VAL A 156 -5.05 18.83 -0.29
C VAL A 156 -5.76 20.05 0.28
N ALA A 157 -6.91 20.44 -0.28
CA ALA A 157 -7.69 21.57 0.20
C ALA A 157 -8.26 21.32 1.60
N LEU A 158 -8.72 20.09 1.87
CA LEU A 158 -9.17 19.69 3.20
C LEU A 158 -8.04 19.76 4.24
N GLY A 159 -6.85 19.26 3.90
CA GLY A 159 -5.70 19.31 4.80
C GLY A 159 -5.17 20.73 5.02
N ARG A 160 -5.20 21.58 4.00
CA ARG A 160 -4.88 23.02 4.13
C ARG A 160 -5.86 23.71 5.08
N ALA A 161 -7.17 23.49 4.89
CA ALA A 161 -8.18 24.05 5.78
C ALA A 161 -8.02 23.59 7.24
N LEU A 162 -7.62 22.34 7.48
CA LEU A 162 -7.31 21.83 8.81
C LEU A 162 -6.09 22.53 9.43
N ARG A 163 -5.03 22.79 8.65
CA ARG A 163 -3.85 23.52 9.11
C ARG A 163 -4.17 24.98 9.44
N GLU A 164 -4.95 25.65 8.59
CA GLU A 164 -5.39 27.03 8.82
C GLU A 164 -6.23 27.16 10.10
N ARG A 165 -7.08 26.16 10.38
CA ARG A 165 -7.98 26.20 11.55
C ARG A 165 -7.29 25.81 12.85
N ARG A 166 -6.28 24.93 12.81
CA ARG A 166 -5.53 24.41 13.96
C ARG A 166 -4.02 24.40 13.69
N PRO A 167 -3.38 25.58 13.57
CA PRO A 167 -1.95 25.67 13.31
C PRO A 167 -1.11 25.11 14.48
N ASP A 168 -1.62 25.21 15.69
CA ASP A 168 -1.02 24.69 16.93
C ASP A 168 -0.94 23.16 16.98
N ALA A 169 -1.80 22.45 16.24
CA ALA A 169 -1.80 20.99 16.19
C ALA A 169 -0.84 20.42 15.13
N VAL A 170 -0.21 21.25 14.29
CA VAL A 170 0.67 20.80 13.23
C VAL A 170 1.95 20.21 13.82
N SER A 171 2.25 18.98 13.42
CA SER A 171 3.51 18.33 13.78
C SER A 171 4.33 18.06 12.53
N ASP A 172 5.57 18.55 12.51
CA ASP A 172 6.58 18.34 11.45
C ASP A 172 7.10 16.89 11.37
N ALA A 173 6.33 15.94 11.90
CA ALA A 173 6.63 14.52 11.80
C ALA A 173 6.32 13.98 10.39
N SER A 174 6.81 14.67 9.36
CA SER A 174 6.88 14.24 7.96
C SER A 174 7.88 13.09 7.77
N ARG A 175 8.63 12.71 8.81
CA ARG A 175 9.30 11.41 8.89
C ARG A 175 8.36 10.37 9.47
N ALA A 176 7.26 10.10 8.76
CA ALA A 176 6.83 8.72 8.66
C ALA A 176 7.90 8.00 7.83
N VAL A 177 9.06 7.75 8.46
CA VAL A 177 9.96 6.70 8.00
C VAL A 177 9.03 5.54 7.76
N LEU A 178 9.01 5.06 6.52
CA LEU A 178 8.47 3.76 6.20
C LEU A 178 9.28 2.82 7.09
N LEU A 179 8.84 2.62 8.34
CA LEU A 179 9.18 1.48 9.15
C LEU A 179 8.44 0.35 8.43
N VAL A 180 8.99 0.01 7.26
CA VAL A 180 9.06 -1.35 6.78
C VAL A 180 9.50 -2.07 8.04
N PRO A 181 8.61 -2.84 8.72
CA PRO A 181 9.04 -3.55 9.92
C PRO A 181 10.32 -4.27 9.53
N ALA A 182 11.39 -4.23 10.32
CA ALA A 182 12.68 -4.79 9.90
C ALA A 182 12.53 -6.21 9.30
N GLY A 183 11.54 -6.97 9.77
CA GLY A 183 11.06 -8.21 9.15
C GLY A 183 10.72 -8.08 7.66
N ALA A 184 9.94 -7.11 7.22
CA ALA A 184 9.64 -6.86 5.81
C ALA A 184 10.89 -6.58 4.96
N LEU A 185 11.89 -5.87 5.48
CA LEU A 185 13.18 -5.66 4.79
C LEU A 185 13.97 -6.97 4.73
N VAL A 186 14.03 -7.71 5.85
CA VAL A 186 14.71 -9.01 5.95
C VAL A 186 14.08 -10.05 5.01
N THR A 187 12.75 -10.09 4.94
CA THR A 187 12.03 -10.96 3.99
C THR A 187 12.35 -10.53 2.57
N PHE A 188 12.35 -9.23 2.26
CA PHE A 188 12.65 -8.75 0.91
C PHE A 188 14.11 -9.07 0.49
N VAL A 189 15.07 -8.80 1.36
CA VAL A 189 16.50 -9.08 1.13
C VAL A 189 16.77 -10.58 1.07
N GLY A 190 16.22 -11.36 2.00
CA GLY A 190 16.39 -12.82 2.02
C GLY A 190 15.77 -13.49 0.80
N THR A 191 14.58 -13.04 0.39
CA THR A 191 13.90 -13.55 -0.80
C THR A 191 14.65 -13.16 -2.08
N GLY A 192 15.16 -11.93 -2.15
CA GLY A 192 16.02 -11.48 -3.26
C GLY A 192 17.32 -12.27 -3.35
N ALA A 193 17.99 -12.52 -2.22
CA ALA A 193 19.21 -13.31 -2.15
C ALA A 193 18.98 -14.77 -2.57
N ALA A 194 17.89 -15.39 -2.10
CA ALA A 194 17.50 -16.74 -2.49
C ALA A 194 17.21 -16.84 -3.99
N LEU A 195 16.51 -15.85 -4.56
CA LEU A 195 16.27 -15.77 -6.00
C LEU A 195 17.57 -15.65 -6.79
N VAL A 196 18.50 -14.78 -6.38
CA VAL A 196 19.79 -14.60 -7.05
C VAL A 196 20.64 -15.87 -6.97
N LEU A 197 20.67 -16.54 -5.81
CA LEU A 197 21.38 -17.81 -5.63
C LEU A 197 20.80 -18.91 -6.51
N ALA A 198 19.48 -19.02 -6.59
CA ALA A 198 18.83 -20.00 -7.44
C ALA A 198 19.05 -19.72 -8.94
N VAL A 199 18.99 -18.46 -9.37
CA VAL A 199 19.32 -18.08 -10.76
C VAL A 199 20.79 -18.38 -11.07
N ARG A 200 21.71 -18.10 -10.15
CA ARG A 200 23.13 -18.43 -10.33
C ARG A 200 23.40 -19.92 -10.36
N PHE A 201 22.70 -20.69 -9.54
CA PHE A 201 22.77 -22.15 -9.54
C PHE A 201 22.28 -22.73 -10.88
N LEU A 202 21.13 -22.26 -11.36
CA LEU A 202 20.56 -22.64 -12.65
C LEU A 202 21.42 -22.23 -13.85
N ALA A 203 22.19 -21.15 -13.74
CA ALA A 203 23.10 -20.67 -14.78
C ALA A 203 24.51 -21.32 -14.71
N SER A 204 24.77 -22.21 -13.75
CA SER A 204 26.09 -22.84 -13.61
C SER A 204 26.28 -23.97 -14.62
N PRO A 205 27.46 -24.11 -15.25
CA PRO A 205 27.73 -25.09 -16.31
C PRO A 205 27.65 -26.57 -15.88
N GLY A 206 27.39 -26.86 -14.60
CA GLY A 206 27.09 -28.21 -14.10
C GLY A 206 25.59 -28.54 -14.08
N ALA A 207 24.72 -27.58 -14.38
CA ALA A 207 23.27 -27.76 -14.34
C ALA A 207 22.72 -28.65 -15.47
N ASP A 208 23.50 -28.84 -16.54
CA ASP A 208 23.11 -29.64 -17.71
C ASP A 208 22.90 -31.13 -17.38
N GLY A 209 23.43 -31.60 -16.24
CA GLY A 209 23.23 -32.97 -15.73
C GLY A 209 22.01 -33.15 -14.82
N LEU A 210 21.35 -32.07 -14.40
CA LEU A 210 20.11 -32.12 -13.63
C LEU A 210 18.96 -32.33 -14.62
N GLY A 211 18.49 -33.57 -14.76
CA GLY A 211 17.35 -33.90 -15.64
C GLY A 211 16.16 -32.96 -15.43
N GLY A 212 15.34 -32.77 -16.47
CA GLY A 212 14.28 -31.74 -16.50
C GLY A 212 13.28 -31.75 -15.33
N SER A 213 13.18 -32.84 -14.58
CA SER A 213 12.40 -32.92 -13.34
C SER A 213 13.01 -32.13 -12.18
N ALA A 214 14.34 -32.06 -12.07
CA ALA A 214 15.03 -31.38 -10.98
C ALA A 214 15.00 -29.85 -11.15
N SER A 215 15.16 -29.35 -12.37
CA SER A 215 15.00 -27.92 -12.68
C SER A 215 13.55 -27.46 -12.48
N ALA A 216 12.57 -28.26 -12.90
CA ALA A 216 11.16 -28.00 -12.64
C ALA A 216 10.85 -27.94 -11.14
N ALA A 217 11.37 -28.88 -10.34
CA ALA A 217 11.19 -28.89 -8.88
C ALA A 217 11.81 -27.66 -8.19
N ILE A 218 12.98 -27.21 -8.65
CA ILE A 218 13.63 -25.99 -8.13
C ILE A 218 12.77 -24.76 -8.44
N ILE A 219 12.27 -24.63 -9.68
CA ILE A 219 11.43 -23.49 -10.07
C ILE A 219 10.10 -23.51 -9.29
N LEU A 220 9.46 -24.67 -9.16
CA LEU A 220 8.23 -24.82 -8.39
C LEU A 220 8.43 -24.46 -6.91
N GLY A 221 9.54 -24.91 -6.31
CA GLY A 221 9.92 -24.58 -4.94
C GLY A 221 10.17 -23.08 -4.75
N LEU A 222 10.76 -22.43 -5.75
CA LEU A 222 11.02 -20.99 -5.75
C LEU A 222 9.73 -20.19 -5.84
N VAL A 223 8.82 -20.55 -6.76
CA VAL A 223 7.51 -19.91 -6.90
C VAL A 223 6.67 -20.12 -5.64
N ALA A 224 6.63 -21.35 -5.11
CA ALA A 224 5.93 -21.67 -3.87
C ALA A 224 6.51 -20.88 -2.68
N GLY A 225 7.84 -20.86 -2.53
CA GLY A 225 8.53 -20.10 -1.51
C GLY A 225 8.26 -18.59 -1.60
N LEU A 226 8.33 -18.01 -2.79
CA LEU A 226 7.99 -16.62 -3.05
C LEU A 226 6.55 -16.29 -2.66
N THR A 227 5.61 -17.18 -3.00
CA THR A 227 4.19 -17.03 -2.68
C THR A 227 3.97 -17.08 -1.17
N VAL A 228 4.58 -18.05 -0.46
CA VAL A 228 4.50 -18.16 1.00
C VAL A 228 5.14 -16.96 1.69
N CYS A 229 6.31 -16.50 1.23
CA CYS A 229 6.97 -15.31 1.78
C CYS A 229 6.11 -14.06 1.61
N ALA A 230 5.49 -13.90 0.44
CA ALA A 230 4.67 -12.73 0.16
C ALA A 230 3.31 -12.79 0.90
N LEU A 231 2.72 -13.97 1.10
CA LEU A 231 1.56 -14.16 1.98
C LEU A 231 1.91 -13.88 3.45
N SER A 232 3.04 -14.41 3.93
CA SER A 232 3.53 -14.21 5.30
C SER A 232 3.82 -12.73 5.56
N PHE A 233 4.40 -12.04 4.58
CA PHE A 233 4.58 -10.58 4.61
C PHE A 233 3.25 -9.85 4.70
N GLY A 234 2.26 -10.24 3.89
CA GLY A 234 0.93 -9.68 3.92
C GLY A 234 0.26 -9.82 5.29
N VAL A 235 0.35 -11.01 5.88
CA VAL A 235 -0.13 -11.29 7.24
C VAL A 235 0.62 -10.42 8.25
N LEU A 236 1.95 -10.37 8.20
CA LEU A 236 2.77 -9.59 9.12
C LEU A 236 2.49 -8.08 9.04
N VAL A 237 2.25 -7.54 7.85
CA VAL A 237 1.83 -6.15 7.68
C VAL A 237 0.44 -5.93 8.28
N MET A 238 -0.49 -6.86 8.06
CA MET A 238 -1.83 -6.78 8.64
C MET A 238 -1.81 -6.88 10.18
N THR A 239 -1.02 -7.79 10.76
CA THR A 239 -0.83 -7.89 12.22
C THR A 239 -0.08 -6.69 12.77
N ALA A 240 0.95 -6.17 12.10
CA ALA A 240 1.62 -4.94 12.53
C ALA A 240 0.64 -3.77 12.56
N ILE A 241 -0.21 -3.62 11.55
CA ILE A 241 -1.26 -2.59 11.53
C ILE A 241 -2.29 -2.81 12.65
N SER A 242 -2.62 -4.08 12.98
CA SER A 242 -3.54 -4.42 14.07
C SER A 242 -2.94 -4.21 15.46
N VAL A 243 -1.70 -4.65 15.71
CA VAL A 243 -1.01 -4.51 17.00
C VAL A 243 -0.70 -3.04 17.29
N TYR A 244 -0.34 -2.26 16.26
CA TYR A 244 -0.20 -0.80 16.39
C TYR A 244 -1.53 -0.08 16.71
N ARG A 245 -2.66 -0.78 16.54
CA ARG A 245 -4.00 -0.32 16.93
C ARG A 245 -4.28 -0.59 18.41
N ASP A 246 -3.80 -1.70 18.96
CA ASP A 246 -4.16 -2.14 20.31
C ASP A 246 -3.18 -1.64 21.40
N LEU A 247 -1.95 -1.26 21.03
CA LEU A 247 -0.97 -0.67 21.96
C LEU A 247 -1.18 0.85 22.24
N ARG A 248 -2.23 1.51 21.70
CA ARG A 248 -2.40 2.99 21.75
C ARG A 248 -3.82 3.49 21.48
#